data_AF-A0A7X4Y407-F1
#
_entry.id   AF-A0A7X4Y407-F1
#
_cell.length_a   1.000
_cell.length_b   1.000
_cell.length_c   1.000
_cell.angle_alpha   90.00
_cell.angle_beta   90.00
_cell.angle_gamma   90.00
#
_symmetry.space_group_name_H-M   'P 1'
#
loop_
_entity.id
_entity.type
_entity.pdbx_description
1 polymer ?
#
loop_
_entity_poly.entity_id
_entity_poly.type
_entity_poly.pdbx_seq_one_letter_code
_entity_poly.pdbx_strand_id
1 'polypeptide(L)'
;MLSPWADGNGIGDACEVSGTVDVALTVTASPSPALVGTPVVYTFGLSQAGSRAEPEVVLTADLPEEAEYVSVTSSQGQCAHFEETLVCTLGAMAPSASASVGVTLRPRVPGSFSYEARVTTSLLETSESNNEAPAEVEALCESDAQLCARLMKTCGAVSATDNCGVARSVASCGTCSTGQSCNSSNVCE
;
A
#
# COMPACT_ATOMS: atom_id res chain seq x y z
N MET A 1 -15.78 -38.40 -63.50
CA MET A 1 -16.56 -38.59 -62.25
C MET A 1 -15.73 -39.49 -61.35
N LEU A 2 -15.32 -39.21 -60.12
CA LEU A 2 -15.30 -38.05 -59.22
C LEU A 2 -14.17 -38.40 -58.22
N SER A 3 -13.31 -37.45 -57.85
CA SER A 3 -12.46 -37.57 -56.65
C SER A 3 -13.35 -37.41 -55.41
N PRO A 4 -13.02 -38.03 -54.26
CA PRO A 4 -13.53 -37.53 -53.00
C PRO A 4 -12.40 -37.22 -52.01
N TRP A 5 -12.13 -35.92 -51.83
CA TRP A 5 -11.79 -35.39 -50.51
C TRP A 5 -13.11 -35.05 -49.84
N ALA A 6 -13.44 -35.75 -48.74
CA ALA A 6 -14.45 -35.36 -47.76
C ALA A 6 -14.50 -36.40 -46.63
N ASP A 7 -13.51 -36.44 -45.76
CA ASP A 7 -13.75 -36.74 -44.35
C ASP A 7 -14.33 -35.47 -43.69
N GLY A 8 -15.62 -35.26 -43.95
CA GLY A 8 -16.42 -34.21 -43.34
C GLY A 8 -16.74 -34.56 -41.88
N ASN A 9 -15.81 -34.28 -40.98
CA ASN A 9 -16.11 -34.14 -39.55
C ASN A 9 -15.83 -32.75 -38.98
N GLY A 10 -15.50 -31.75 -39.82
CA GLY A 10 -15.92 -30.35 -39.62
C GLY A 10 -15.65 -29.67 -38.27
N ILE A 11 -14.78 -30.23 -37.43
CA ILE A 11 -14.21 -29.56 -36.28
C ILE A 11 -12.76 -29.31 -36.65
N GLY A 12 -12.48 -28.07 -37.05
CA GLY A 12 -11.11 -27.63 -37.19
C GLY A 12 -10.38 -27.85 -35.87
N ASP A 13 -9.06 -28.04 -35.99
CA ASP A 13 -8.08 -27.75 -34.96
C ASP A 13 -8.24 -26.30 -34.47
N ALA A 14 -9.34 -26.04 -33.77
CA ALA A 14 -9.38 -24.98 -32.81
C ALA A 14 -8.42 -25.45 -31.72
N CYS A 15 -7.22 -24.88 -31.72
CA CYS A 15 -6.49 -24.68 -30.48
C CYS A 15 -7.42 -23.84 -29.59
N GLU A 16 -8.41 -24.48 -28.96
CA GLU A 16 -9.15 -23.88 -27.86
C GLU A 16 -8.07 -23.57 -26.83
N VAL A 17 -7.74 -22.29 -26.71
CA VAL A 17 -7.01 -21.77 -25.58
C VAL A 17 -7.89 -22.04 -24.36
N SER A 18 -7.75 -23.25 -23.83
CA SER A 18 -8.49 -23.71 -22.67
C SER A 18 -7.90 -23.03 -21.45
N GLY A 19 -8.78 -22.53 -20.59
CA GLY A 19 -8.42 -21.95 -19.30
C GLY A 19 -8.91 -20.52 -19.14
N THR A 20 -8.83 -20.07 -17.89
CA THR A 20 -9.38 -18.79 -17.43
C THR A 20 -8.26 -17.94 -16.83
N VAL A 21 -8.43 -16.63 -16.88
CA VAL A 21 -7.60 -15.65 -16.17
C VAL A 21 -8.46 -15.00 -15.08
N ASP A 22 -7.90 -14.84 -13.89
CA ASP A 22 -8.53 -14.17 -12.75
C ASP A 22 -7.44 -13.66 -11.80
N VAL A 23 -7.06 -12.39 -11.93
CA VAL A 23 -6.07 -11.71 -11.09
C VAL A 23 -6.80 -10.90 -10.03
N ALA A 24 -6.72 -11.33 -8.78
CA ALA A 24 -7.24 -10.55 -7.67
C ALA A 24 -6.19 -9.61 -7.10
N LEU A 25 -6.62 -8.41 -6.69
CA LEU A 25 -5.83 -7.43 -5.96
C LEU A 25 -6.28 -7.34 -4.49
N THR A 26 -5.31 -7.23 -3.59
CA THR A 26 -5.51 -6.95 -2.17
C THR A 26 -4.57 -5.84 -1.74
N VAL A 27 -5.00 -5.02 -0.77
CA VAL A 27 -4.19 -3.94 -0.23
C VAL A 27 -4.23 -3.96 1.28
N THR A 28 -3.06 -3.80 1.89
CA THR A 28 -2.92 -3.59 3.34
C THR A 28 -1.95 -2.46 3.60
N ALA A 29 -2.13 -1.73 4.71
CA ALA A 29 -1.25 -0.65 5.12
C ALA A 29 -0.83 -0.84 6.58
N SER A 30 0.45 -0.58 6.88
CA SER A 30 0.97 -0.65 8.24
C SER A 30 2.10 0.36 8.48
N PRO A 31 2.10 1.09 9.60
CA PRO A 31 1.06 1.10 10.64
C PRO A 31 -0.23 1.82 10.20
N SER A 32 -1.36 1.46 10.81
CA SER A 32 -2.65 2.16 10.66
C SER A 32 -3.42 2.09 11.99
N PRO A 33 -3.71 3.23 12.67
CA PRO A 33 -3.33 4.58 12.29
C PRO A 33 -1.81 4.81 12.37
N ALA A 34 -1.30 5.71 11.54
CA ALA A 34 0.08 6.17 11.52
C ALA A 34 0.19 7.57 12.16
N LEU A 35 1.39 7.98 12.57
CA LEU A 35 1.63 9.37 12.95
C LEU A 35 2.03 10.18 11.72
N VAL A 36 1.60 11.44 11.65
CA VAL A 36 2.12 12.38 10.64
C VAL A 36 3.65 12.39 10.67
N GLY A 37 4.27 12.27 9.49
CA GLY A 37 5.72 12.21 9.31
C GLY A 37 6.33 10.81 9.49
N THR A 38 5.56 9.79 9.90
CA THR A 38 6.05 8.40 9.98
C THR A 38 5.77 7.63 8.69
N PRO A 39 6.71 6.80 8.20
CA PRO A 39 6.49 6.02 6.98
C PRO A 39 5.45 4.92 7.21
N VAL A 40 4.53 4.78 6.26
CA VAL A 40 3.51 3.74 6.15
C VAL A 40 3.86 2.87 4.95
N VAL A 41 3.87 1.56 5.14
CA VAL A 41 4.11 0.59 4.07
C VAL A 41 2.77 0.03 3.61
N TYR A 42 2.42 0.34 2.36
CA TYR A 42 1.32 -0.27 1.63
C TYR A 42 1.83 -1.51 0.92
N THR A 43 1.15 -2.64 1.13
CA THR A 43 1.44 -3.90 0.46
C THR A 43 0.29 -4.26 -0.45
N PHE A 44 0.56 -4.22 -1.76
CA PHE A 44 -0.34 -4.68 -2.82
C PHE A 44 -0.03 -6.14 -3.10
N GLY A 45 -0.98 -7.03 -2.82
CA GLY A 45 -0.88 -8.46 -3.12
C GLY A 45 -1.70 -8.79 -4.34
N LEU A 46 -1.08 -9.45 -5.32
CA LEU A 46 -1.73 -9.93 -6.54
C LEU A 46 -1.71 -11.45 -6.57
N SER A 47 -2.82 -12.07 -6.98
CA SER A 47 -2.92 -13.52 -7.12
C SER A 47 -3.67 -13.92 -8.39
N GLN A 48 -3.08 -14.80 -9.20
CA GLN A 48 -3.70 -15.39 -10.38
C GLN A 48 -4.44 -16.68 -9.99
N ALA A 49 -5.76 -16.63 -9.84
CA ALA A 49 -6.62 -17.78 -9.49
C ALA A 49 -7.08 -18.58 -10.72
N GLY A 50 -6.89 -18.04 -11.92
CA GLY A 50 -7.20 -18.67 -13.19
C GLY A 50 -6.29 -19.86 -13.53
N SER A 51 -6.77 -20.68 -14.47
CA SER A 51 -6.06 -21.86 -14.98
C SER A 51 -5.12 -21.57 -16.16
N ARG A 52 -5.15 -20.33 -16.66
CA ARG A 52 -4.33 -19.85 -17.77
C ARG A 52 -3.36 -18.76 -17.29
N ALA A 53 -2.16 -18.76 -17.86
CA ALA A 53 -1.19 -17.71 -17.60
C ALA A 53 -1.65 -16.36 -18.19
N GLU A 54 -1.51 -15.30 -17.41
CA GLU A 54 -1.70 -13.92 -17.84
C GLU A 54 -0.35 -13.34 -18.30
N PRO A 55 -0.17 -12.98 -19.59
CA PRO A 55 1.12 -12.50 -20.10
C PRO A 55 1.54 -11.14 -19.55
N GLU A 56 0.59 -10.26 -19.24
CA GLU A 56 0.88 -8.88 -18.88
C GLU A 56 -0.06 -8.40 -17.79
N VAL A 57 0.47 -8.36 -16.56
CA VAL A 57 -0.20 -7.75 -15.41
C VAL A 57 0.42 -6.39 -15.13
N VAL A 58 -0.41 -5.37 -15.04
CA VAL A 58 0.00 -3.99 -14.70
C VAL A 58 -0.81 -3.51 -13.52
N LEU A 59 -0.14 -3.15 -12.42
CA LEU A 59 -0.73 -2.49 -11.26
C LEU A 59 -0.57 -0.97 -11.43
N THR A 60 -1.65 -0.23 -11.25
CA THR A 60 -1.67 1.22 -11.20
C THR A 60 -2.30 1.70 -9.90
N ALA A 61 -1.77 2.78 -9.33
CA ALA A 61 -2.35 3.42 -8.16
C ALA A 61 -2.11 4.93 -8.21
N ASP A 62 -3.15 5.70 -7.91
CA ASP A 62 -3.06 7.15 -7.73
C ASP A 62 -2.80 7.44 -6.25
N LEU A 63 -1.56 7.78 -5.93
CA LEU A 63 -1.10 8.04 -4.58
C LEU A 63 -1.67 9.37 -4.06
N PRO A 64 -1.97 9.49 -2.76
CA PRO A 64 -2.56 10.69 -2.19
C PRO A 64 -1.54 11.84 -2.13
N GLU A 65 -1.93 13.03 -2.58
CA GLU A 65 -1.10 14.26 -2.53
C GLU A 65 -0.68 14.61 -1.10
N GLU A 66 -1.50 14.21 -0.12
CA GLU A 66 -1.27 14.42 1.30
C GLU A 66 -0.13 13.55 1.88
N ALA A 67 0.43 12.63 1.09
CA ALA A 67 1.55 11.80 1.48
C ALA A 67 2.76 11.98 0.55
N GLU A 68 3.96 11.93 1.14
CA GLU A 68 5.21 11.89 0.40
C GLU A 68 5.53 10.47 -0.04
N TYR A 69 5.77 10.27 -1.34
CA TYR A 69 6.36 9.03 -1.84
C TYR A 69 7.81 8.87 -1.36
N VAL A 70 8.13 7.73 -0.74
CA VAL A 70 9.47 7.41 -0.23
C VAL A 70 10.16 6.37 -1.09
N SER A 71 9.49 5.24 -1.35
CA SER A 71 10.07 4.13 -2.12
C SER A 71 9.01 3.16 -2.63
N VAL A 72 9.37 2.38 -3.65
CA VAL A 72 8.64 1.22 -4.12
C VAL A 72 9.58 0.03 -4.24
N THR A 73 9.07 -1.15 -3.90
CA THR A 73 9.69 -2.44 -4.18
C THR A 73 8.66 -3.38 -4.79
N SER A 74 9.10 -4.29 -5.64
CA SER A 74 8.24 -5.33 -6.21
C SER A 74 8.92 -6.69 -6.14
N SER A 75 8.13 -7.75 -5.98
CA SER A 75 8.64 -9.14 -6.01
C SER A 75 9.00 -9.60 -7.42
N GLN A 76 8.39 -8.99 -8.43
CA GLN A 76 8.65 -9.20 -9.85
C GLN A 76 8.38 -7.92 -10.64
N GLY A 77 8.84 -7.90 -11.90
CA GLY A 77 8.64 -6.76 -12.77
C GLY A 77 9.35 -5.50 -12.31
N GLN A 78 8.86 -4.35 -12.74
CA GLN A 78 9.43 -3.04 -12.42
C GLN A 78 8.31 -2.04 -12.16
N CYS A 79 8.58 -1.10 -11.26
CA CYS A 79 7.69 0.00 -10.94
C CYS A 79 8.33 1.33 -11.31
N ALA A 80 7.52 2.23 -11.83
CA ALA A 80 7.86 3.61 -12.10
C ALA A 80 6.83 4.52 -11.40
N HIS A 81 7.31 5.63 -10.87
CA HIS A 81 6.51 6.61 -10.16
C HIS A 81 6.65 7.96 -10.86
N PHE A 82 5.53 8.56 -11.24
CA PHE A 82 5.46 9.85 -11.92
C PHE A 82 4.43 10.72 -11.20
N GLU A 83 4.90 11.77 -10.52
CA GLU A 83 4.05 12.67 -9.73
C GLU A 83 3.26 11.93 -8.64
N GLU A 84 1.96 11.77 -8.78
CA GLU A 84 1.12 10.97 -7.88
C GLU A 84 0.76 9.59 -8.45
N THR A 85 1.14 9.26 -9.70
CA THR A 85 0.78 7.98 -10.30
C THR A 85 1.91 6.97 -10.18
N LEU A 86 1.61 5.82 -9.59
CA LEU A 86 2.47 4.64 -9.57
C LEU A 86 2.02 3.66 -10.65
N VAL A 87 2.96 3.21 -11.49
CA VAL A 87 2.74 2.18 -12.50
C VAL A 87 3.76 1.05 -12.31
N CYS A 88 3.27 -0.16 -12.09
CA CYS A 88 4.07 -1.36 -11.91
C CYS A 88 3.75 -2.38 -13.00
N THR A 89 4.67 -2.55 -13.95
CA THR A 89 4.61 -3.61 -14.95
C THR A 89 5.16 -4.89 -14.34
N LEU A 90 4.27 -5.77 -13.89
CA LEU A 90 4.63 -7.03 -13.21
C LEU A 90 4.95 -8.14 -14.20
N GLY A 91 4.45 -8.03 -15.44
CA GLY A 91 4.68 -8.99 -16.51
C GLY A 91 3.83 -10.25 -16.33
N ALA A 92 4.35 -11.39 -16.79
CA ALA A 92 3.57 -12.62 -16.83
C ALA A 92 3.34 -13.21 -15.44
N MET A 93 2.10 -13.65 -15.18
CA MET A 93 1.71 -14.42 -13.99
C MET A 93 1.17 -15.78 -14.41
N ALA A 94 1.84 -16.84 -13.96
CA ALA A 94 1.40 -18.22 -14.19
C ALA A 94 0.14 -18.56 -13.36
N PRO A 95 -0.60 -19.63 -13.71
CA PRO A 95 -1.69 -20.13 -12.88
C PRO A 95 -1.24 -20.35 -11.42
N SER A 96 -2.06 -19.90 -10.47
CA SER A 96 -1.79 -19.96 -9.02
C SER A 96 -0.55 -19.17 -8.55
N ALA A 97 0.07 -18.35 -9.40
CA ALA A 97 1.18 -17.50 -9.00
C ALA A 97 0.70 -16.27 -8.24
N SER A 98 1.59 -15.70 -7.42
CA SER A 98 1.37 -14.44 -6.72
C SER A 98 2.54 -13.49 -6.91
N ALA A 99 2.23 -12.20 -6.82
CA ALA A 99 3.19 -11.11 -6.85
C ALA A 99 2.86 -10.10 -5.74
N SER A 100 3.85 -9.34 -5.30
CA SER A 100 3.64 -8.26 -4.35
C SER A 100 4.38 -6.99 -4.72
N VAL A 101 3.78 -5.85 -4.39
CA VAL A 101 4.38 -4.52 -4.49
C VAL A 101 4.30 -3.86 -3.12
N GLY A 102 5.42 -3.39 -2.60
CA GLY A 102 5.51 -2.61 -1.37
C GLY A 102 5.77 -1.15 -1.69
N VAL A 103 4.87 -0.25 -1.29
CA VAL A 103 5.01 1.20 -1.47
C VAL A 103 5.12 1.84 -0.10
N THR A 104 6.16 2.64 0.12
CA THR A 104 6.31 3.41 1.35
C THR A 104 5.89 4.85 1.11
N LEU A 105 4.86 5.30 1.81
CA LEU A 105 4.38 6.69 1.81
C LEU A 105 4.58 7.31 3.20
N ARG A 106 4.68 8.63 3.27
CA ARG A 106 4.80 9.37 4.55
C ARG A 106 3.75 10.48 4.60
N PRO A 107 2.71 10.36 5.43
CA PRO A 107 1.68 11.39 5.56
C PRO A 107 2.26 12.74 6.00
N ARG A 108 1.82 13.84 5.36
CA ARG A 108 2.24 15.22 5.66
C ARG A 108 1.22 15.97 6.53
N VAL A 109 -0.05 15.55 6.50
CA VAL A 109 -1.15 16.15 7.26
C VAL A 109 -1.91 15.05 8.01
N PRO A 110 -2.62 15.38 9.10
CA PRO A 110 -3.52 14.42 9.76
C PRO A 110 -4.80 14.23 8.95
N GLY A 111 -5.43 13.06 9.07
CA GLY A 111 -6.67 12.73 8.39
C GLY A 111 -6.72 11.29 7.89
N SER A 112 -7.88 10.90 7.36
CA SER A 112 -8.05 9.63 6.66
C SER A 112 -7.79 9.82 5.18
N PHE A 113 -6.90 9.00 4.62
CA PHE A 113 -6.60 8.97 3.19
C PHE A 113 -7.09 7.65 2.62
N SER A 114 -7.80 7.73 1.50
CA SER A 114 -8.25 6.58 0.73
C SER A 114 -7.99 6.87 -0.74
N TYR A 115 -7.33 5.93 -1.41
CA TYR A 115 -7.11 5.97 -2.85
C TYR A 115 -7.29 4.58 -3.43
N GLU A 116 -7.49 4.52 -4.73
CA GLU A 116 -7.83 3.27 -5.40
C GLU A 116 -6.61 2.70 -6.13
N ALA A 117 -6.32 1.43 -5.88
CA ALA A 117 -5.37 0.68 -6.67
C ALA A 117 -6.11 -0.26 -7.60
N ARG A 118 -5.60 -0.39 -8.81
CA ARG A 118 -6.23 -1.08 -9.93
C ARG A 118 -5.20 -1.99 -10.58
N VAL A 119 -5.57 -3.23 -10.87
CA VAL A 119 -4.80 -4.12 -11.73
C VAL A 119 -5.48 -4.25 -13.09
N THR A 120 -4.68 -4.25 -14.14
CA THR A 120 -5.13 -4.52 -15.51
C THR A 120 -4.38 -5.72 -16.06
N THR A 121 -5.08 -6.47 -16.90
CA THR A 121 -4.62 -7.70 -17.55
C THR A 121 -4.77 -7.56 -19.07
N SER A 122 -4.01 -8.32 -19.84
CA SER A 122 -4.10 -8.33 -21.31
C SER A 122 -5.17 -9.28 -21.85
N LEU A 123 -5.66 -10.19 -21.03
CA LEU A 123 -6.68 -11.18 -21.37
C LEU A 123 -7.96 -10.94 -20.57
N LEU A 124 -9.09 -11.33 -21.14
CA LEU A 124 -10.37 -11.23 -20.45
C LEU A 124 -10.40 -12.13 -19.21
N GLU A 125 -10.88 -11.56 -18.10
CA GLU A 125 -10.95 -12.24 -16.82
C GLU A 125 -12.32 -12.85 -16.58
N THR A 126 -12.38 -13.87 -15.72
CA THR A 126 -13.67 -14.41 -15.25
C THR A 126 -14.36 -13.49 -14.25
N SER A 127 -13.61 -12.59 -13.62
CA SER A 127 -14.09 -11.53 -12.74
C SER A 127 -13.16 -10.33 -12.87
N GLU A 128 -13.73 -9.14 -13.06
CA GLU A 128 -12.98 -7.87 -12.99
C GLU A 128 -13.26 -7.12 -11.68
N SER A 129 -14.24 -7.58 -10.89
CA SER A 129 -14.66 -6.91 -9.63
C SER A 129 -13.63 -6.98 -8.50
N ASN A 130 -12.65 -7.87 -8.63
CA ASN A 130 -11.53 -8.08 -7.71
C ASN A 130 -10.23 -7.45 -8.23
N ASN A 131 -10.30 -6.67 -9.30
CA ASN A 131 -9.14 -5.96 -9.86
C ASN A 131 -8.89 -4.61 -9.19
N GLU A 132 -9.77 -4.23 -8.26
CA GLU A 132 -9.75 -2.94 -7.60
C GLU A 132 -9.78 -3.16 -6.08
N ALA A 133 -8.96 -2.41 -5.37
CA ALA A 133 -8.95 -2.46 -3.91
C ALA A 133 -8.59 -1.09 -3.33
N PRO A 134 -9.34 -0.62 -2.31
CA PRO A 134 -9.03 0.64 -1.65
C PRO A 134 -7.77 0.50 -0.80
N ALA A 135 -6.92 1.51 -0.87
CA ALA A 135 -5.75 1.69 -0.03
C ALA A 135 -6.06 2.76 1.02
N GLU A 136 -6.21 2.36 2.28
CA GLU A 136 -6.67 3.24 3.35
C GLU A 136 -5.66 3.36 4.47
N VAL A 137 -5.46 4.59 4.97
CA VAL A 137 -4.73 4.83 6.23
C VAL A 137 -5.29 6.06 6.93
N GLU A 138 -5.25 6.06 8.26
CA GLU A 138 -5.48 7.26 9.07
C GLU A 138 -4.13 7.77 9.59
N ALA A 139 -3.86 9.06 9.40
CA ALA A 139 -2.74 9.76 10.02
C ALA A 139 -3.21 10.62 11.19
N LEU A 140 -2.57 10.44 12.33
CA LEU A 140 -2.87 11.13 13.58
C LEU A 140 -1.76 12.12 13.95
N CYS A 141 -2.17 13.17 14.64
CA CYS A 141 -1.26 13.98 15.42
C CYS A 141 -0.76 13.19 16.64
N GLU A 142 0.46 13.49 17.08
CA GLU A 142 1.00 12.88 18.28
C GLU A 142 0.17 13.27 19.52
N SER A 143 -0.06 12.31 20.40
CA SER A 143 -0.62 12.55 21.74
C SER A 143 0.35 13.34 22.63
N ASP A 144 -0.11 13.84 23.78
CA ASP A 144 0.75 14.55 24.73
C ASP A 144 1.92 13.69 25.22
N ALA A 145 1.69 12.39 25.43
CA ALA A 145 2.73 11.45 25.79
C ALA A 145 3.78 11.28 24.69
N GLN A 146 3.35 11.19 23.42
CA GLN A 146 4.26 11.08 22.28
C GLN A 146 5.05 12.38 22.06
N LEU A 147 4.41 13.55 22.25
CA LEU A 147 5.07 14.86 22.23
C LEU A 147 6.17 14.92 23.31
N CYS A 148 5.84 14.55 24.55
CA CYS A 148 6.82 14.51 25.64
C CYS A 148 7.97 13.53 25.36
N ALA A 149 7.66 12.33 24.84
CA ALA A 149 8.67 11.33 24.49
C ALA A 149 9.61 11.83 23.37
N ARG A 150 9.08 12.45 22.31
CA ARG A 150 9.85 13.04 21.22
C ARG A 150 10.78 14.16 21.71
N LEU A 151 10.32 14.95 22.68
CA LEU A 151 11.10 16.01 23.32
C LEU A 151 12.03 15.51 24.44
N MET A 152 12.05 14.21 24.70
CA MET A 152 12.80 13.55 25.77
C MET A 152 12.50 14.15 27.16
N LYS A 153 11.23 14.50 27.41
CA LYS A 153 10.77 15.05 28.69
C LYS A 153 10.07 13.97 29.50
N THR A 154 10.39 13.90 30.79
CA THR A 154 9.85 12.87 31.71
C THR A 154 9.08 13.48 32.89
N CYS A 155 9.10 14.79 33.05
CA CYS A 155 8.38 15.53 34.09
C CYS A 155 8.16 16.98 33.68
N GLY A 156 7.32 17.71 34.43
CA GLY A 156 7.15 19.16 34.27
C GLY A 156 6.38 19.54 32.99
N ALA A 157 5.97 20.80 32.92
CA ALA A 157 5.20 21.31 31.80
C ALA A 157 6.08 21.58 30.58
N VAL A 158 5.61 21.25 29.37
CA VAL A 158 6.31 21.56 28.11
C VAL A 158 5.38 22.31 27.16
N SER A 159 5.95 23.22 26.37
CA SER A 159 5.25 23.86 25.25
C SER A 159 6.08 23.70 23.99
N ALA A 160 5.48 23.13 22.95
CA ALA A 160 6.15 22.81 21.69
C ALA A 160 5.13 22.67 20.55
N THR A 161 5.62 22.74 19.32
CA THR A 161 4.81 22.41 18.13
C THR A 161 4.82 20.91 17.91
N ASP A 162 3.64 20.35 17.65
CA ASP A 162 3.47 18.93 17.39
C ASP A 162 3.82 18.53 15.94
N ASN A 163 3.77 17.23 15.63
CA ASN A 163 4.03 16.73 14.27
C ASN A 163 2.97 17.13 13.22
N CYS A 164 1.85 17.73 13.65
CA CYS A 164 0.83 18.32 12.78
C CYS A 164 1.01 19.84 12.61
N GLY A 165 2.05 20.43 13.20
CA GLY A 165 2.28 21.87 13.14
C GLY A 165 1.46 22.68 14.14
N VAL A 166 0.76 22.04 15.09
CA VAL A 166 -0.03 22.73 16.10
C VAL A 166 0.81 23.01 17.35
N ALA A 167 0.85 24.27 17.79
CA ALA A 167 1.47 24.63 19.05
C ALA A 167 0.63 24.10 20.24
N ARG A 168 1.25 23.29 21.09
CA ARG A 168 0.60 22.67 22.26
C ARG A 168 1.35 22.96 23.54
N SER A 169 0.61 22.96 24.65
CA SER A 169 1.14 23.03 26.01
C SER A 169 0.67 21.80 26.78
N VAL A 170 1.61 20.93 27.16
CA VAL A 170 1.34 19.78 28.01
C VAL A 170 1.61 20.18 29.45
N ALA A 171 0.61 20.07 30.32
CA ALA A 171 0.70 20.49 31.72
C ALA A 171 1.75 19.70 32.51
N SER A 172 1.98 18.43 32.17
CA SER A 172 3.07 17.63 32.72
C SER A 172 3.46 16.47 31.80
N CYS A 173 4.76 16.29 31.54
CA CYS A 173 5.32 15.13 30.84
C CYS A 173 5.52 13.89 31.72
N GLY A 174 4.99 13.91 32.94
CA GLY A 174 5.06 12.80 33.88
C GLY A 174 5.42 13.24 35.29
N THR A 175 5.72 12.27 36.14
CA THR A 175 6.15 12.50 37.51
C THR A 175 7.39 11.67 37.78
N CYS A 176 8.35 12.24 38.50
CA CYS A 176 9.59 11.54 38.83
C CYS A 176 9.36 10.44 39.86
N SER A 177 10.15 9.37 39.74
CA SER A 177 10.12 8.26 40.69
C SER A 177 10.65 8.70 42.06
N THR A 178 10.36 7.91 43.09
CA THR A 178 10.83 8.19 44.46
C THR A 178 12.36 8.36 44.50
N GLY A 179 12.82 9.47 45.08
CA GLY A 179 14.24 9.80 45.20
C GLY A 179 14.80 10.63 44.04
N GLN A 180 14.02 10.84 42.97
CA GLN A 180 14.38 11.74 41.87
C GLN A 180 13.69 13.09 42.02
N SER A 181 14.28 14.10 41.39
CA SER A 181 13.71 15.43 41.28
C SER A 181 13.53 15.81 39.80
N CYS A 182 12.55 16.66 39.52
CA CYS A 182 12.37 17.20 38.18
C CYS A 182 13.30 18.39 38.00
N ASN A 183 14.27 18.27 37.08
CA ASN A 183 15.23 19.34 36.82
C ASN A 183 14.67 20.44 35.90
N SER A 184 15.45 21.50 35.68
CA SER A 184 15.07 22.63 34.83
C SER A 184 14.90 22.27 33.34
N SER A 185 15.41 21.12 32.92
CA SER A 185 15.26 20.58 31.57
C SER A 185 14.07 19.63 31.44
N ASN A 186 13.21 19.53 32.45
CA ASN A 186 12.03 18.65 32.48
C ASN A 186 12.42 17.15 32.35
N VAL A 187 13.56 16.78 32.95
CA VAL A 187 14.06 15.41 33.05
C VAL A 187 14.17 15.03 34.52
N CYS A 188 13.82 13.79 34.85
CA CYS A 188 13.96 13.24 36.19
C CYS A 188 15.39 12.78 36.42
N GLU A 189 16.02 13.29 37.46
CA GLU A 189 17.36 12.92 37.91
C GLU A 189 17.42 12.64 39.41
#